data_AF-A0A3C1JZW4-F1
#
_entry.id   AF-A0A3C1JZW4-F1
#
_cell.length_a   1.000
_cell.length_b   1.000
_cell.length_c   1.000
_cell.angle_alpha   90.00
_cell.angle_beta   90.00
_cell.angle_gamma   90.00
#
_symmetry.space_group_name_H-M   'P 1'
#
loop_
_entity.id
_entity.type
_entity.pdbx_description
1 polymer ?
#
loop_
_entity_poly.entity_id
_entity_poly.type
_entity_poly.pdbx_seq_one_letter_code
_entity_poly.pdbx_strand_id
1 'polypeptide(L)'
;MKDSLLKIAFIFSILFFLSSTINAQNYEVKGAGTDDANGIYIPSGKKNGKTQYKNGKYTLFYKGCHAKWMIISPDGNLYRNKKDSNTPPENGWEKGCGKGSLEPAPTILPVAENPQKEN
;
A
#
# COMPACT_ATOMS: atom_id res chain seq x y z
N MET A 1 -14.89 41.75 -22.09
CA MET A 1 -13.56 41.13 -21.83
C MET A 1 -13.42 40.56 -20.42
N LYS A 2 -13.83 41.26 -19.34
CA LYS A 2 -13.77 40.73 -17.97
C LYS A 2 -14.64 39.47 -17.74
N ASP A 3 -15.79 39.38 -18.40
CA ASP A 3 -16.72 38.24 -18.23
C ASP A 3 -16.24 36.95 -18.92
N SER A 4 -15.39 37.05 -19.95
CA SER A 4 -14.77 35.88 -20.60
C SER A 4 -13.61 35.32 -19.79
N LEU A 5 -12.84 36.16 -19.11
CA LEU A 5 -11.74 35.74 -18.24
C LEU A 5 -12.23 34.98 -16.99
N LEU A 6 -13.40 35.37 -16.45
CA LEU A 6 -14.01 34.70 -15.29
C LEU A 6 -14.54 33.29 -15.63
N LYS A 7 -15.04 33.07 -16.86
CA LYS A 7 -15.48 31.75 -17.35
C LYS A 7 -14.30 30.81 -17.66
N ILE A 8 -13.20 31.35 -18.20
CA ILE A 8 -11.99 30.57 -18.50
C ILE A 8 -11.31 30.11 -17.20
N ALA A 9 -11.28 30.95 -16.15
CA ALA A 9 -10.76 30.56 -14.84
C ALA A 9 -11.59 29.45 -14.16
N PHE A 10 -12.90 29.40 -14.39
CA PHE A 10 -13.78 28.38 -13.81
C PHE A 10 -13.64 27.01 -14.50
N ILE A 11 -13.41 27.00 -15.82
CA ILE A 11 -13.23 25.75 -16.60
C ILE A 11 -11.89 25.06 -16.26
N PHE A 12 -10.83 25.82 -15.95
CA PHE A 12 -9.56 25.25 -15.51
C PHE A 12 -9.58 24.66 -14.08
N SER A 13 -10.55 25.03 -13.25
CA SER A 13 -10.69 24.50 -11.88
C SER A 13 -11.40 23.13 -11.85
N ILE A 14 -12.25 22.84 -12.84
CA ILE A 14 -12.99 21.57 -12.94
C ILE A 14 -12.14 20.45 -13.56
N LEU A 15 -11.16 20.79 -14.40
CA LEU A 15 -10.20 19.83 -14.99
C LEU A 15 -9.01 19.50 -14.07
N PHE A 16 -8.88 20.16 -12.91
CA PHE A 16 -7.95 19.75 -11.85
C PHE A 16 -8.56 18.76 -10.86
N PHE A 17 -9.76 18.24 -11.15
CA PHE A 17 -10.25 16.98 -10.61
C PHE A 17 -10.14 15.90 -11.69
N LEU A 18 -8.96 15.79 -12.34
CA LEU A 18 -8.57 14.52 -12.95
C LEU A 18 -8.51 13.50 -11.81
N SER A 19 -9.66 12.88 -11.62
CA SER A 19 -9.93 11.73 -10.81
C SER A 19 -8.75 10.79 -10.91
N SER A 20 -7.93 10.79 -9.87
CA SER A 20 -6.96 9.73 -9.67
C SER A 20 -7.82 8.50 -9.46
N THR A 21 -8.06 7.73 -10.51
CA THR A 21 -8.53 6.36 -10.41
C THR A 21 -7.44 5.63 -9.64
N ILE A 22 -7.55 5.63 -8.31
CA ILE A 22 -6.77 4.77 -7.44
C ILE A 22 -7.26 3.38 -7.80
N ASN A 23 -6.57 2.72 -8.73
CA ASN A 23 -6.87 1.33 -8.97
C ASN A 23 -6.52 0.56 -7.69
N ALA A 24 -7.48 -0.20 -7.19
CA ALA A 24 -7.41 -0.83 -5.88
C ALA A 24 -6.52 -2.08 -5.95
N GLN A 25 -5.20 -1.87 -6.06
CA GLN A 25 -4.22 -2.94 -6.17
C GLN A 25 -4.10 -3.72 -4.85
N ASN A 26 -4.43 -5.01 -4.86
CA ASN A 26 -4.15 -5.93 -3.75
C ASN A 26 -2.68 -6.40 -3.79
N TYR A 27 -2.15 -6.84 -2.66
CA TYR A 27 -0.80 -7.41 -2.58
C TYR A 27 -0.82 -8.79 -1.93
N GLU A 28 -0.05 -9.72 -2.48
CA GLU A 28 0.15 -11.04 -1.90
C GLU A 28 1.50 -11.08 -1.17
N VAL A 29 1.48 -11.40 0.12
CA VAL A 29 2.68 -11.63 0.93
C VAL A 29 2.99 -13.13 0.93
N LYS A 30 4.20 -13.49 0.55
CA LYS A 30 4.67 -14.90 0.45
C LYS A 30 5.99 -15.10 1.16
N GLY A 31 6.20 -16.31 1.67
CA GLY A 31 7.47 -16.74 2.24
C GLY A 31 7.84 -16.00 3.53
N ALA A 32 6.89 -15.43 4.26
CA ALA A 32 7.13 -14.99 5.63
C ALA A 32 7.28 -16.22 6.54
N GLY A 33 8.30 -16.25 7.39
CA GLY A 33 8.44 -17.27 8.43
C GLY A 33 7.37 -17.19 9.52
N THR A 34 6.70 -16.06 9.65
CA THR A 34 5.46 -15.94 10.42
C THR A 34 4.31 -16.36 9.49
N ASP A 35 3.94 -17.64 9.51
CA ASP A 35 3.03 -18.24 8.53
C ASP A 35 1.72 -17.46 8.34
N ASP A 36 1.09 -17.05 9.43
CA ASP A 36 -0.17 -16.29 9.43
C ASP A 36 -0.07 -14.89 8.76
N ALA A 37 1.14 -14.36 8.57
CA ALA A 37 1.35 -13.09 7.88
C ALA A 37 1.36 -13.23 6.35
N ASN A 38 1.39 -14.46 5.83
CA ASN A 38 1.23 -14.70 4.39
C ASN A 38 -0.23 -14.51 3.95
N GLY A 39 -0.43 -14.23 2.66
CA GLY A 39 -1.75 -14.12 2.04
C GLY A 39 -2.03 -12.76 1.41
N ILE A 40 -3.31 -12.53 1.08
CA ILE A 40 -3.75 -11.37 0.30
C ILE A 40 -4.09 -10.20 1.23
N TYR A 41 -3.40 -9.08 1.01
CA TYR A 41 -3.60 -7.81 1.68
C TYR A 41 -4.43 -6.88 0.78
N ILE A 42 -5.58 -6.48 1.29
CA ILE A 42 -6.58 -5.66 0.57
C ILE A 42 -6.46 -4.20 1.03
N PRO A 43 -6.56 -3.20 0.12
CA PRO A 43 -6.60 -1.79 0.49
C PRO A 43 -7.62 -1.49 1.59
N SER A 44 -7.21 -0.80 2.64
CA SER A 44 -8.05 -0.53 3.82
C SER A 44 -8.03 0.92 4.28
N GLY A 45 -7.41 1.83 3.52
CA GLY A 45 -7.31 3.25 3.85
C GLY A 45 -5.96 3.85 3.48
N LYS A 46 -5.61 4.97 4.11
CA LYS A 46 -4.33 5.66 3.92
C LYS A 46 -3.59 5.83 5.24
N LYS A 47 -2.26 5.73 5.19
CA LYS A 47 -1.36 6.08 6.28
C LYS A 47 -0.14 6.78 5.71
N ASN A 48 0.20 7.94 6.27
CA ASN A 48 1.32 8.78 5.83
C ASN A 48 1.30 9.05 4.31
N GLY A 49 0.12 9.35 3.78
CA GLY A 49 -0.10 9.69 2.37
C GLY A 49 -0.10 8.50 1.39
N LYS A 50 0.16 7.26 1.85
CA LYS A 50 0.15 6.05 1.00
C LYS A 50 -0.94 5.09 1.41
N THR A 51 -1.35 4.22 0.49
CA THR A 51 -2.35 3.18 0.76
C THR A 51 -1.85 2.24 1.86
N GLN A 52 -2.74 1.93 2.80
CA GLN A 52 -2.56 0.89 3.79
C GLN A 52 -3.38 -0.33 3.37
N TYR A 53 -2.89 -1.52 3.70
CA TYR A 53 -3.51 -2.79 3.35
C TYR A 53 -3.67 -3.68 4.58
N LYS A 54 -4.71 -4.52 4.58
CA LYS A 54 -5.00 -5.46 5.68
C LYS A 54 -5.17 -6.89 5.19
N ASN A 55 -4.70 -7.82 6.00
CA ASN A 55 -5.00 -9.25 5.94
C ASN A 55 -5.33 -9.71 7.37
N GLY A 56 -6.62 -9.85 7.70
CA GLY A 56 -7.07 -10.12 9.06
C GLY A 56 -6.52 -9.11 10.08
N LYS A 57 -5.77 -9.60 11.07
CA LYS A 57 -5.11 -8.78 12.10
C LYS A 57 -3.83 -8.09 11.63
N TYR A 58 -3.30 -8.44 10.47
CA TYR A 58 -2.04 -7.92 9.95
C TYR A 58 -2.26 -6.68 9.11
N THR A 59 -1.31 -5.75 9.19
CA THR A 59 -1.35 -4.49 8.46
C THR A 59 -0.04 -4.24 7.72
N LEU A 60 -0.13 -4.00 6.41
CA LEU A 60 0.95 -3.55 5.55
C LEU A 60 0.79 -2.05 5.30
N PHE A 61 1.78 -1.24 5.65
CA PHE A 61 1.67 0.21 5.51
C PHE A 61 3.01 0.94 5.36
N TYR A 62 2.94 2.16 4.84
CA TYR A 62 4.07 3.09 4.80
C TYR A 62 4.27 3.79 6.15
N LYS A 63 5.39 3.52 6.81
CA LYS A 63 5.82 4.19 8.05
C LYS A 63 6.55 5.51 7.75
N GLY A 64 7.45 5.53 6.78
CA GLY A 64 8.12 6.76 6.32
C GLY A 64 9.29 7.29 7.16
N CYS A 65 9.93 6.48 8.00
CA CYS A 65 11.17 6.85 8.69
C CYS A 65 12.29 5.84 8.39
N HIS A 66 13.15 5.49 9.36
CA HIS A 66 14.19 4.46 9.23
C HIS A 66 13.68 3.18 8.55
N ALA A 67 12.45 2.77 8.85
CA ALA A 67 11.68 1.84 8.02
C ALA A 67 10.68 2.62 7.18
N LYS A 68 10.60 2.28 5.89
CA LYS A 68 9.68 2.90 4.93
C LYS A 68 8.38 2.12 4.87
N TRP A 69 8.45 0.80 4.70
CA TRP A 69 7.27 -0.08 4.75
C TRP A 69 7.37 -1.06 5.90
N MET A 70 6.22 -1.46 6.45
CA MET A 70 6.15 -2.46 7.52
C MET A 70 4.95 -3.38 7.35
N ILE A 71 5.13 -4.63 7.80
CA ILE A 71 4.06 -5.56 8.17
C ILE A 71 4.04 -5.65 9.69
N ILE A 72 2.88 -5.37 10.29
CA ILE A 72 2.69 -5.46 11.75
C ILE A 72 1.54 -6.41 12.08
N SER A 73 1.55 -6.91 13.31
CA SER A 73 0.42 -7.50 14.00
C SER A 73 0.07 -6.65 15.23
N PRO A 74 -1.03 -6.94 15.96
CA PRO A 74 -1.29 -6.32 17.25
C PRO A 74 -0.16 -6.52 18.27
N ASP A 75 0.60 -7.61 18.12
CA ASP A 75 1.65 -8.03 19.05
C ASP A 75 3.05 -7.49 18.69
N GLY A 76 3.22 -6.87 17.52
CA GLY A 76 4.48 -6.21 17.16
C GLY A 76 4.79 -6.05 15.68
N ASN A 77 5.99 -5.51 15.44
CA ASN A 77 6.54 -5.26 14.10
C ASN A 77 7.17 -6.54 13.53
N LEU A 78 6.53 -7.13 12.52
CA LEU A 78 6.95 -8.42 11.97
C LEU A 78 8.02 -8.29 10.89
N TYR A 79 7.81 -7.38 9.94
CA TYR A 79 8.73 -7.20 8.83
C TYR A 79 8.85 -5.73 8.48
N ARG A 80 10.02 -5.32 7.99
CA ARG A 80 10.29 -3.95 7.57
C ARG A 80 11.02 -3.92 6.24
N ASN A 81 10.81 -2.85 5.49
CA ASN A 81 11.57 -2.55 4.29
C ASN A 81 12.02 -1.08 4.32
N LYS A 82 13.26 -0.81 3.88
CA LYS A 82 13.89 0.51 3.92
C LYS A 82 13.77 1.28 2.61
N LYS A 83 13.29 0.65 1.53
CA LYS A 83 13.14 1.29 0.21
C LYS A 83 11.99 2.30 0.25
N ASP A 84 12.33 3.57 0.01
CA ASP A 84 11.34 4.63 -0.15
C ASP A 84 10.68 4.49 -1.53
N SER A 85 9.37 4.28 -1.53
CA SER A 85 8.62 3.88 -2.73
C SER A 85 7.13 4.18 -2.55
N ASN A 86 6.43 4.42 -3.65
CA ASN A 86 5.00 4.73 -3.65
C ASN A 86 4.11 3.53 -3.33
N THR A 87 4.60 2.33 -3.60
CA THR A 87 3.94 1.05 -3.34
C THR A 87 4.84 0.15 -2.50
N PRO A 88 4.29 -0.89 -1.83
CA PRO A 88 5.09 -1.90 -1.14
C PRO A 88 6.18 -2.46 -2.06
N PRO A 89 7.46 -2.46 -1.65
CA PRO A 89 8.53 -3.11 -2.41
C PRO A 89 8.31 -4.61 -2.47
N GLU A 90 8.66 -5.20 -3.61
CA GLU A 90 8.57 -6.64 -3.78
C GLU A 90 9.57 -7.40 -2.91
N ASN A 91 10.80 -6.92 -2.87
CA ASN A 91 11.94 -7.56 -2.23
C ASN A 91 12.68 -6.63 -1.27
N GLY A 92 13.69 -7.16 -0.58
CA GLY A 92 14.50 -6.41 0.40
C GLY A 92 13.82 -6.21 1.75
N TRP A 93 12.86 -7.06 2.10
CA TRP A 93 12.27 -7.11 3.42
C TRP A 93 13.26 -7.72 4.42
N GLU A 94 13.24 -7.20 5.63
CA GLU A 94 14.02 -7.68 6.77
C GLU A 94 13.06 -8.09 7.88
N LYS A 95 13.47 -9.09 8.68
CA LYS A 95 12.81 -9.41 9.93
C LYS A 95 12.76 -8.18 10.85
N GLY A 96 11.59 -7.96 11.44
CA GLY A 96 11.37 -6.97 12.47
C GLY A 96 11.92 -7.40 13.84
N CYS A 97 11.59 -6.60 14.85
CA CYS A 97 11.95 -6.87 16.25
C CYS A 97 10.72 -7.16 17.13
N GLY A 98 9.53 -7.23 16.55
CA GLY A 98 8.30 -7.54 17.28
C GLY A 98 8.20 -9.00 17.68
N LYS A 99 7.39 -9.27 18.70
CA LYS A 99 7.04 -10.64 19.09
C LYS A 99 6.39 -11.36 17.90
N GLY A 100 6.79 -12.61 17.68
CA GLY A 100 6.29 -13.44 16.58
C GLY A 100 6.93 -13.15 15.22
N SER A 101 7.91 -12.24 15.14
CA SER A 101 8.70 -11.99 13.94
C SER A 101 9.72 -13.11 13.71
N LEU A 102 9.57 -13.86 12.62
CA LEU A 102 10.39 -15.02 12.27
C LEU A 102 11.00 -14.86 10.87
N GLU A 103 12.21 -15.42 10.68
CA GLU A 103 12.79 -15.60 9.34
C GLU A 103 12.09 -16.78 8.63
N PRO A 104 12.00 -16.77 7.29
CA PRO A 104 12.52 -15.72 6.40
C PRO A 104 11.62 -14.47 6.33
N ALA A 105 12.20 -13.37 5.89
CA ALA A 105 11.44 -12.20 5.49
C ALA A 105 10.68 -12.44 4.16
N PRO A 106 9.50 -11.83 3.97
CA PRO A 106 8.65 -12.13 2.83
C PRO A 106 9.10 -11.49 1.53
N THR A 107 8.50 -11.97 0.45
CA THR A 107 8.35 -11.26 -0.83
C THR A 107 6.90 -10.78 -0.97
N ILE A 108 6.69 -9.63 -1.62
CA ILE A 108 5.36 -9.05 -1.81
C ILE A 108 5.08 -8.83 -3.30
N LEU A 109 4.02 -9.41 -3.84
CA LEU A 109 3.67 -9.30 -5.25
C LEU A 109 2.36 -8.55 -5.44
N PRO A 110 2.23 -7.67 -6.44
CA PRO A 110 0.92 -7.16 -6.83
C PRO A 110 0.06 -8.32 -7.34
N VAL A 111 -1.18 -8.41 -6.86
CA VAL A 111 -2.15 -9.39 -7.35
C VAL A 111 -2.69 -8.86 -8.67
N ALA A 112 -2.55 -9.60 -9.77
CA ALA A 112 -3.16 -9.19 -11.03
C ALA A 112 -4.66 -8.95 -10.83
N GLU A 113 -5.15 -7.76 -11.19
CA GLU A 113 -6.59 -7.55 -11.34
C GLU A 113 -7.07 -8.52 -12.40
N ASN A 114 -8.05 -9.35 -12.05
CA ASN A 114 -8.60 -10.33 -12.98
C ASN A 114 -9.14 -9.54 -14.19
N PRO A 115 -8.62 -9.74 -15.41
CA PRO A 115 -9.17 -9.06 -16.57
C PRO A 115 -10.60 -9.55 -16.79
N GLN A 116 -11.55 -8.63 -16.62
CA GLN A 116 -12.96 -8.69 -17.03
C GLN A 116 -13.92 -9.55 -16.17
N LYS A 117 -14.70 -8.87 -15.32
CA LYS A 117 -16.14 -9.11 -15.27
C LYS A 117 -16.78 -8.15 -16.27
N GLU A 118 -16.82 -8.54 -17.54
CA GLU A 118 -17.85 -8.08 -18.46
C GLU A 118 -19.04 -9.02 -18.28
N ASN A 119 -20.15 -8.50 -17.73
CA ASN A 119 -21.49 -9.04 -17.91
C ASN A 119 -22.30 -7.98 -18.63
#